data_AF-A0A7W9DT05-F1
#
_entry.id   AF-A0A7W9DT05-F1
#
_cell.length_a   1.000
_cell.length_b   1.000
_cell.length_c   1.000
_cell.angle_alpha   90.00
_cell.angle_beta   90.00
_cell.angle_gamma   90.00
#
_symmetry.space_group_name_H-M   'P 1'
#
loop_
_entity.id
_entity.type
_entity.pdbx_description
1 polymer ?
#
loop_
_entity_poly.entity_id
_entity_poly.type
_entity_poly.pdbx_seq_one_letter_code
_entity_poly.pdbx_strand_id
1 'polypeptide(L)'
;MREGQAVSAAGAGPAAVAKAAARLRRGRPLHPDGLVLRATLRLQGCSKPMGVAFLDEPATLTGLARLSRAAGFPRPLPDILGLAVRWPVPAHGSPGPGDDDVCDLLLATTGHTVLGRRLLRPARRWAPGLYGSLLPYAAGSRRVLLGAVARSSWSVPANLGALARTVKGGPLLFDLAVASPRGPWRRFGLLELTGPALPDSAEPVRFDPVRHPIPGLEPAGVFQRLRGPIYTAAQQVPDRGEVPFSHTTADTRG
;
A
#
# COMPACT_ATOMS: atom_id res chain seq x y z
N MET A 1 37.15 -38.67 4.73
CA MET A 1 36.57 -37.77 3.70
C MET A 1 35.06 -37.76 3.91
N ARG A 2 34.49 -36.60 4.23
CA ARG A 2 33.03 -36.41 4.35
C ARG A 2 32.62 -35.44 3.25
N GLU A 3 31.86 -35.93 2.27
CA GLU A 3 31.31 -35.13 1.18
C GLU A 3 30.29 -34.13 1.75
N GLY A 4 30.58 -32.84 1.55
CA GLY A 4 29.67 -31.76 1.90
C GLY A 4 28.54 -31.70 0.89
N GLN A 5 27.32 -32.00 1.32
CA GLN A 5 26.14 -31.72 0.53
C GLN A 5 25.91 -30.21 0.46
N ALA A 6 26.22 -29.64 -0.69
CA ALA A 6 25.80 -28.30 -1.07
C ALA A 6 24.27 -28.30 -1.27
N VAL A 7 23.54 -27.68 -0.35
CA VAL A 7 22.10 -27.44 -0.52
C VAL A 7 21.93 -26.35 -1.57
N SER A 8 21.65 -26.75 -2.80
CA SER A 8 21.25 -25.87 -3.89
C SER A 8 19.92 -25.19 -3.54
N ALA A 9 19.94 -23.86 -3.37
CA ALA A 9 18.79 -23.03 -3.06
C ALA A 9 17.90 -22.76 -4.31
N ALA A 10 17.60 -23.80 -5.07
CA ALA A 10 16.69 -23.74 -6.21
C ALA A 10 15.36 -24.41 -5.84
N GLY A 11 14.29 -23.63 -5.70
CA GLY A 11 12.92 -24.14 -5.72
C GLY A 11 12.16 -24.16 -4.40
N ALA A 12 12.20 -23.08 -3.61
CA ALA A 12 11.16 -22.89 -2.59
C ALA A 12 9.87 -22.40 -3.27
N GLY A 13 8.84 -23.25 -3.34
CA GLY A 13 7.52 -22.86 -3.85
C GLY A 13 6.87 -21.72 -3.05
N PRO A 14 5.84 -21.02 -3.57
CA PRO A 14 5.23 -19.85 -2.94
C PRO A 14 4.80 -20.08 -1.48
N ALA A 15 4.34 -21.29 -1.15
CA ALA A 15 3.95 -21.68 0.21
C ALA A 15 5.15 -21.79 1.17
N ALA A 16 6.33 -22.23 0.71
CA ALA A 16 7.53 -22.30 1.51
C ALA A 16 8.11 -20.90 1.79
N VAL A 17 8.07 -20.00 0.79
CA VAL A 17 8.41 -18.59 0.96
C VAL A 17 7.45 -17.90 1.92
N ALA A 18 6.13 -18.15 1.79
CA ALA A 18 5.12 -17.62 2.68
C ALA A 18 5.29 -18.12 4.12
N LYS A 19 5.58 -19.43 4.32
CA LYS A 19 5.85 -20.02 5.64
C LYS A 19 7.14 -19.50 6.27
N ALA A 20 8.24 -19.38 5.50
CA ALA A 20 9.49 -18.81 5.98
C ALA A 20 9.32 -17.34 6.38
N ALA A 21 8.61 -16.57 5.55
CA ALA A 21 8.30 -15.19 5.87
C ALA A 21 7.32 -15.06 7.05
N ALA A 22 6.34 -15.97 7.20
CA ALA A 22 5.43 -16.01 8.35
C ALA A 22 6.16 -16.37 9.67
N ARG A 23 7.14 -17.28 9.63
CA ARG A 23 8.01 -17.60 10.77
C ARG A 23 8.89 -16.42 11.16
N LEU A 24 9.46 -15.73 10.18
CA LEU A 24 10.23 -14.49 10.40
C LEU A 24 9.35 -13.34 10.95
N ARG A 25 8.04 -13.38 10.66
CA ARG A 25 6.98 -12.50 11.18
C ARG A 25 6.40 -12.91 12.53
N ARG A 26 6.88 -13.99 13.15
CA ARG A 26 6.29 -14.60 14.37
C ARG A 26 4.78 -14.86 14.26
N GLY A 27 4.27 -15.17 13.06
CA GLY A 27 2.85 -15.50 12.85
C GLY A 27 1.89 -14.31 12.69
N ARG A 28 2.36 -13.05 12.64
CA ARG A 28 1.48 -11.89 12.42
C ARG A 28 0.94 -11.84 10.98
N PRO A 29 -0.32 -11.41 10.76
CA PRO A 29 -0.88 -11.17 9.42
C PRO A 29 -0.01 -10.23 8.59
N LEU A 30 -0.14 -10.28 7.26
CA LEU A 30 0.44 -9.25 6.39
C LEU A 30 -0.22 -7.90 6.70
N HIS A 31 0.57 -6.83 6.78
CA HIS A 31 0.14 -5.48 7.18
C HIS A 31 -0.33 -5.28 8.65
N PRO A 32 0.38 -5.79 9.67
CA PRO A 32 -0.11 -5.70 11.04
C PRO A 32 -0.09 -4.27 11.60
N ASP A 33 0.78 -3.39 11.08
CA ASP A 33 1.01 -2.06 11.64
C ASP A 33 1.01 -0.98 10.53
N GLY A 34 0.11 0.00 10.65
CA GLY A 34 0.00 1.15 9.77
C GLY A 34 -0.57 2.38 10.46
N LEU A 35 -0.42 3.54 9.82
CA LEU A 35 -1.06 4.78 10.22
C LEU A 35 -1.98 5.29 9.12
N VAL A 36 -3.18 5.69 9.50
CA VAL A 36 -4.15 6.36 8.65
C VAL A 36 -4.01 7.87 8.82
N LEU A 37 -4.03 8.58 7.70
CA LEU A 37 -3.81 10.02 7.59
C LEU A 37 -4.89 10.62 6.68
N ARG A 38 -5.18 11.90 6.84
CA ARG A 38 -5.96 12.65 5.86
C ARG A 38 -5.12 12.80 4.59
N ALA A 39 -5.76 12.60 3.45
CA ALA A 39 -5.15 12.73 2.13
C ALA A 39 -5.84 13.83 1.33
N THR A 40 -5.04 14.68 0.69
CA THR A 40 -5.51 15.64 -0.31
C THR A 40 -4.71 15.47 -1.59
N LEU A 41 -5.39 15.09 -2.68
CA LEU A 41 -4.82 14.97 -4.02
C LEU A 41 -5.13 16.26 -4.77
N ARG A 42 -4.09 16.98 -5.21
CA ARG A 42 -4.17 18.14 -6.09
C ARG A 42 -3.65 17.74 -7.46
N LEU A 43 -4.57 17.37 -8.35
CA LEU A 43 -4.27 16.95 -9.72
C LEU A 43 -4.10 18.19 -10.59
N GLN A 44 -3.03 18.23 -11.38
CA GLN A 44 -2.80 19.26 -12.40
C GLN A 44 -3.07 18.75 -13.82
N GLY A 45 -3.12 17.42 -13.99
CA GLY A 45 -3.17 16.79 -15.30
C GLY A 45 -1.78 16.58 -15.91
N CYS A 46 -1.72 15.68 -16.88
CA CYS A 46 -0.52 15.39 -17.66
C CYS A 46 -0.35 16.42 -18.78
N SER A 47 0.90 16.83 -19.03
CA SER A 47 1.24 17.71 -20.16
C SER A 47 0.92 17.13 -21.55
N LYS A 48 0.73 15.81 -21.64
CA LYS A 48 0.23 15.14 -22.85
C LYS A 48 -0.96 14.27 -22.43
N PRO A 49 -2.12 14.39 -23.10
CA PRO A 49 -3.30 13.61 -22.75
C PRO A 49 -3.04 12.10 -22.75
N MET A 50 -3.53 11.45 -21.71
CA MET A 50 -3.47 10.01 -21.47
C MET A 50 -4.80 9.32 -21.78
N GLY A 51 -5.88 10.08 -21.94
CA GLY A 51 -7.23 9.60 -22.24
C GLY A 51 -8.04 9.25 -20.99
N VAL A 52 -7.65 9.76 -19.83
CA VAL A 52 -8.29 9.46 -18.54
C VAL A 52 -8.37 10.75 -17.72
N ALA A 53 -9.58 11.15 -17.32
CA ALA A 53 -9.82 12.36 -16.54
C ALA A 53 -8.91 12.47 -15.30
N PHE A 54 -8.76 11.39 -14.53
CA PHE A 54 -7.87 11.35 -13.36
C PHE A 54 -6.40 11.71 -13.68
N LEU A 55 -5.92 11.45 -14.89
CA LEU A 55 -4.56 11.76 -15.31
C LEU A 55 -4.45 13.08 -16.06
N ASP A 56 -5.53 13.60 -16.63
CA ASP A 56 -5.51 14.69 -17.60
C ASP A 56 -6.19 15.96 -17.10
N GLU A 57 -7.14 15.86 -16.17
CA GLU A 57 -7.95 16.99 -15.70
C GLU A 57 -7.48 17.50 -14.34
N PRO A 58 -7.43 18.84 -14.13
CA PRO A 58 -7.22 19.41 -12.82
C PRO A 58 -8.38 19.09 -11.87
N ALA A 59 -8.04 18.66 -10.65
CA ALA A 59 -9.03 18.38 -9.61
C ALA A 59 -8.41 18.46 -8.22
N THR A 60 -9.24 18.71 -7.20
CA THR A 60 -8.86 18.54 -5.79
C THR A 60 -9.74 17.49 -5.14
N LEU A 61 -9.15 16.39 -4.69
CA LEU A 61 -9.84 15.25 -4.10
C LEU A 61 -9.37 15.09 -2.65
N THR A 62 -10.29 14.84 -1.73
CA THR A 62 -9.97 14.63 -0.31
C THR A 62 -10.42 13.26 0.13
N GLY A 63 -9.61 12.59 0.94
CA GLY A 63 -9.93 11.27 1.45
C GLY A 63 -8.93 10.82 2.52
N LEU A 64 -8.63 9.53 2.52
CA LEU A 64 -7.75 8.88 3.50
C LEU A 64 -6.56 8.25 2.81
N ALA A 65 -5.42 8.24 3.49
CA ALA A 65 -4.27 7.45 3.09
C ALA A 65 -3.76 6.60 4.25
N ARG A 66 -3.26 5.41 3.92
CA ARG A 66 -2.63 4.50 4.87
C ARG A 66 -1.19 4.25 4.48
N LEU A 67 -0.27 4.53 5.40
CA LEU A 67 1.14 4.15 5.31
C LEU A 67 1.38 2.92 6.19
N SER A 68 1.93 1.86 5.62
CA SER A 68 2.05 0.56 6.33
C SER A 68 3.33 -0.19 6.01
N ARG A 69 3.69 -1.12 6.90
CA ARG A 69 4.76 -2.09 6.69
C ARG A 69 4.16 -3.44 6.33
N ALA A 70 4.43 -3.94 5.12
CA ALA A 70 3.71 -5.10 4.58
C ALA A 70 4.23 -6.43 5.13
N ALA A 71 5.55 -6.61 5.22
CA ALA A 71 6.15 -7.86 5.68
C ALA A 71 6.39 -7.90 7.19
N GLY A 72 6.23 -6.80 7.93
CA GLY A 72 6.26 -6.78 9.39
C GLY A 72 7.60 -7.23 10.00
N PHE A 73 8.71 -7.05 9.27
CA PHE A 73 10.02 -7.46 9.77
C PHE A 73 10.43 -6.62 10.99
N PRO A 74 11.14 -7.21 11.98
CA PRO A 74 11.60 -6.45 13.13
C PRO A 74 12.57 -5.35 12.70
N ARG A 75 12.52 -4.21 13.40
CA ARG A 75 13.51 -3.14 13.19
C ARG A 75 14.89 -3.62 13.68
N PRO A 76 16.00 -3.22 13.02
CA PRO A 76 16.11 -2.21 11.97
C PRO A 76 16.03 -2.75 10.52
N LEU A 77 15.54 -3.98 10.30
CA LEU A 77 15.48 -4.58 8.97
C LEU A 77 14.56 -3.78 8.02
N PRO A 78 14.92 -3.70 6.73
CA PRO A 78 14.07 -3.08 5.72
C PRO A 78 12.78 -3.88 5.54
N ASP A 79 11.74 -3.19 5.09
CA ASP A 79 10.41 -3.76 4.84
C ASP A 79 9.89 -3.30 3.48
N ILE A 80 8.85 -3.94 2.97
CA ILE A 80 8.08 -3.36 1.87
C ILE A 80 7.12 -2.35 2.49
N LEU A 81 7.24 -1.09 2.07
CA LEU A 81 6.39 -0.02 2.59
C LEU A 81 5.23 0.20 1.62
N GLY A 82 4.02 0.23 2.15
CA GLY A 82 2.80 0.47 1.39
C GLY A 82 2.29 1.89 1.59
N LEU A 83 1.75 2.47 0.52
CA LEU A 83 0.94 3.69 0.50
C LEU A 83 -0.38 3.33 -0.19
N ALA A 84 -1.48 3.32 0.56
CA ALA A 84 -2.81 3.18 0.01
C ALA A 84 -3.56 4.51 0.15
N VAL A 85 -4.37 4.89 -0.85
CA VAL A 85 -5.14 6.13 -0.85
C VAL A 85 -6.56 5.83 -1.30
N ARG A 86 -7.55 6.35 -0.56
CA ARG A 86 -8.98 6.23 -0.84
C ARG A 86 -9.59 7.62 -0.92
N TRP A 87 -10.44 7.87 -1.91
CA TRP A 87 -11.22 9.10 -2.03
C TRP A 87 -12.58 8.82 -2.68
N PRO A 88 -13.60 9.66 -2.44
CA PRO A 88 -14.92 9.48 -3.03
C PRO A 88 -14.93 9.84 -4.52
N VAL A 89 -15.77 9.16 -5.29
CA VAL A 89 -16.11 9.50 -6.67
C VAL A 89 -17.36 10.39 -6.66
N PRO A 90 -17.41 11.50 -7.43
CA PRO A 90 -18.64 12.26 -7.56
C PRO A 90 -19.74 11.38 -8.18
N ALA A 91 -20.78 11.07 -7.42
CA ALA A 91 -21.91 10.29 -7.90
C ALA A 91 -22.61 11.03 -9.05
N HIS A 92 -22.79 10.36 -10.18
CA HIS A 92 -23.70 10.83 -11.23
C HIS A 92 -25.15 10.58 -10.79
N GLY A 93 -25.72 11.49 -10.00
CA GLY A 93 -27.17 11.59 -9.80
C GLY A 93 -27.81 10.67 -8.75
N SER A 94 -27.06 9.97 -7.90
CA SER A 94 -27.63 9.25 -6.75
C SER A 94 -27.54 10.06 -5.45
N PRO A 95 -28.55 9.97 -4.56
CA PRO A 95 -28.59 10.73 -3.32
C PRO A 95 -27.67 10.09 -2.27
N GLY A 96 -26.42 10.56 -2.24
CA GLY A 96 -25.43 10.26 -1.19
C GLY A 96 -24.37 9.24 -1.62
N PRO A 97 -23.15 9.33 -1.06
CA PRO A 97 -22.08 8.38 -1.37
C PRO A 97 -22.41 7.02 -0.74
N GLY A 98 -22.69 6.02 -1.59
CA GLY A 98 -22.69 4.62 -1.18
C GLY A 98 -21.26 4.14 -0.90
N ASP A 99 -21.11 2.98 -0.24
CA ASP A 99 -19.80 2.34 0.02
C ASP A 99 -19.05 2.00 -1.30
N ASP A 100 -19.78 1.92 -2.42
CA ASP A 100 -19.22 1.70 -3.76
C ASP A 100 -18.82 3.01 -4.50
N ASP A 101 -19.05 4.19 -3.92
CA ASP A 101 -18.70 5.49 -4.52
C ASP A 101 -17.28 5.96 -4.10
N VAL A 102 -16.34 5.03 -4.01
CA VAL A 102 -14.95 5.32 -3.66
C VAL A 102 -13.98 4.73 -4.68
N CYS A 103 -12.78 5.30 -4.75
CA CYS A 103 -11.65 4.76 -5.50
C CYS A 103 -10.50 4.44 -4.55
N ASP A 104 -9.80 3.34 -4.83
CA ASP A 104 -8.59 2.94 -4.13
C ASP A 104 -7.36 2.91 -5.04
N LEU A 105 -6.27 3.53 -4.59
CA LEU A 105 -4.94 3.43 -5.20
C LEU A 105 -3.99 2.75 -4.22
N LEU A 106 -3.39 1.63 -4.64
CA LEU A 106 -2.41 0.89 -3.84
C LEU A 106 -1.03 0.97 -4.48
N LEU A 107 -0.09 1.52 -3.72
CA LEU A 107 1.31 1.64 -4.10
C LEU A 107 2.20 0.97 -3.05
N ALA A 108 3.36 0.48 -3.49
CA ALA A 108 4.38 -0.08 -2.61
C ALA A 108 5.77 0.39 -3.02
N THR A 109 6.74 0.32 -2.13
CA THR A 109 8.13 0.62 -2.49
C THR A 109 8.63 -0.30 -3.60
N THR A 110 9.06 0.31 -4.70
CA THR A 110 9.52 -0.40 -5.91
C THR A 110 10.88 0.13 -6.37
N GLY A 111 11.52 -0.58 -7.30
CA GLY A 111 12.68 -0.05 -8.02
C GLY A 111 12.31 1.11 -8.96
N HIS A 112 13.27 1.97 -9.28
CA HIS A 112 13.03 3.15 -10.13
C HIS A 112 13.32 2.89 -11.62
N THR A 113 14.08 1.85 -11.94
CA THR A 113 14.44 1.48 -13.32
C THR A 113 13.25 0.90 -14.09
N VAL A 114 13.41 0.72 -15.41
CA VAL A 114 12.35 0.15 -16.28
C VAL A 114 11.93 -1.25 -15.84
N LEU A 115 12.89 -2.09 -15.44
CA LEU A 115 12.59 -3.42 -14.88
C LEU A 115 12.27 -3.34 -13.39
N GLY A 116 13.00 -2.52 -12.64
CA GLY A 116 12.87 -2.41 -11.18
C GLY A 116 11.50 -1.92 -10.72
N ARG A 117 10.78 -1.12 -11.52
CA ARG A 117 9.42 -0.66 -11.20
C ARG A 117 8.36 -1.77 -11.17
N ARG A 118 8.73 -2.98 -11.60
CA ARG A 118 7.92 -4.21 -11.53
C ARG A 118 8.37 -5.15 -10.40
N LEU A 119 9.30 -4.71 -9.56
CA LEU A 119 9.82 -5.46 -8.43
C LEU A 119 9.63 -4.66 -7.14
N LEU A 120 9.17 -5.36 -6.10
CA LEU A 120 9.12 -4.80 -4.75
C LEU A 120 10.55 -4.55 -4.26
N ARG A 121 10.75 -3.41 -3.63
CA ARG A 121 12.05 -2.99 -3.08
C ARG A 121 11.92 -2.78 -1.58
N PRO A 122 12.65 -3.54 -0.74
CA PRO A 122 12.74 -3.27 0.68
C PRO A 122 13.33 -1.88 0.95
N ALA A 123 12.69 -1.14 1.86
CA ALA A 123 13.05 0.20 2.24
C ALA A 123 13.11 0.35 3.77
N ARG A 124 13.94 1.29 4.23
CA ARG A 124 14.10 1.62 5.67
C ARG A 124 13.54 3.00 6.02
N ARG A 125 12.94 3.71 5.06
CA ARG A 125 12.57 5.12 5.16
C ARG A 125 11.24 5.35 4.43
N TRP A 126 10.33 6.10 5.05
CA TRP A 126 9.07 6.54 4.42
C TRP A 126 9.33 7.60 3.35
N ALA A 127 10.30 8.49 3.59
CA ALA A 127 10.73 9.54 2.67
C ALA A 127 12.24 9.84 2.82
N PRO A 128 12.89 10.34 1.76
CA PRO A 128 12.42 10.34 0.36
C PRO A 128 12.36 8.91 -0.23
N GLY A 129 11.56 8.69 -1.27
CA GLY A 129 11.44 7.38 -1.92
C GLY A 129 10.30 7.27 -2.95
N LEU A 130 10.38 6.26 -3.83
CA LEU A 130 9.34 5.95 -4.82
C LEU A 130 8.44 4.80 -4.34
N TYR A 131 7.14 5.05 -4.41
CA TYR A 131 6.08 4.06 -4.30
C TYR A 131 5.46 3.88 -5.68
N GLY A 132 5.25 2.64 -6.12
CA GLY A 132 4.72 2.32 -7.45
C GLY A 132 3.65 1.24 -7.37
N SER A 133 2.78 1.20 -8.37
CA SER A 133 1.67 0.24 -8.45
C SER A 133 2.12 -1.20 -8.71
N LEU A 134 3.39 -1.41 -9.09
CA LEU A 134 4.02 -2.66 -9.51
C LEU A 134 3.46 -3.24 -10.82
N LEU A 135 2.13 -3.31 -10.91
CA LEU A 135 1.37 -3.81 -12.04
C LEU A 135 0.75 -2.64 -12.82
N PRO A 136 0.62 -2.79 -14.15
CA PRO A 136 0.06 -1.75 -14.99
C PRO A 136 -1.47 -1.63 -14.83
N TYR A 137 -1.97 -0.43 -15.06
CA TYR A 137 -3.37 -0.11 -15.30
C TYR A 137 -3.61 0.08 -16.80
N ALA A 138 -4.81 -0.27 -17.26
CA ALA A 138 -5.28 0.07 -18.59
C ALA A 138 -5.82 1.49 -18.57
N ALA A 139 -5.37 2.32 -19.51
CA ALA A 139 -5.83 3.69 -19.73
C ALA A 139 -6.25 3.77 -21.20
N GLY A 140 -7.52 3.46 -21.49
CA GLY A 140 -7.96 3.17 -22.87
C GLY A 140 -7.14 2.03 -23.49
N SER A 141 -6.53 2.27 -24.66
CA SER A 141 -5.66 1.30 -25.34
C SER A 141 -4.23 1.23 -24.77
N ARG A 142 -3.88 2.09 -23.80
CA ARG A 142 -2.54 2.21 -23.24
C ARG A 142 -2.41 1.43 -21.93
N ARG A 143 -1.17 1.10 -21.58
CA ARG A 143 -0.80 0.62 -20.25
C ARG A 143 0.02 1.65 -19.53
N VAL A 144 -0.30 1.91 -18.28
CA VAL A 144 0.39 2.89 -17.45
C VAL A 144 0.73 2.31 -16.09
N LEU A 145 1.79 2.83 -15.47
CA LEU A 145 2.12 2.60 -14.06
C LEU A 145 1.87 3.88 -13.30
N LEU A 146 1.29 3.74 -12.12
CA LEU A 146 1.07 4.86 -11.20
C LEU A 146 2.13 4.81 -10.10
N GLY A 147 2.51 5.98 -9.62
CA GLY A 147 3.50 6.11 -8.57
C GLY A 147 3.36 7.40 -7.77
N ALA A 148 4.01 7.41 -6.63
CA ALA A 148 4.09 8.53 -5.71
C ALA A 148 5.54 8.66 -5.22
N VAL A 149 6.16 9.81 -5.44
CA VAL A 149 7.53 10.09 -5.01
C VAL A 149 7.48 10.96 -3.76
N ALA A 150 7.82 10.39 -2.61
CA ALA A 150 7.85 11.10 -1.33
C ALA A 150 8.93 12.19 -1.35
N ARG A 151 8.50 13.44 -1.14
CA ARG A 151 9.37 14.60 -0.96
C ARG A 151 9.79 14.71 0.49
N SER A 152 11.09 14.89 0.73
CA SER A 152 11.57 15.39 2.02
C SER A 152 13.03 15.82 1.89
N SER A 153 13.37 16.95 2.52
CA SER A 153 14.75 17.44 2.66
C SER A 153 15.54 16.65 3.70
N TRP A 154 14.87 15.93 4.60
CA TRP A 154 15.46 15.03 5.58
C TRP A 154 14.86 13.62 5.46
N SER A 155 15.52 12.62 6.02
CA SER A 155 14.97 11.28 5.95
C SER A 155 13.97 11.00 7.07
N VAL A 156 12.82 10.46 6.71
CA VAL A 156 11.81 9.93 7.64
C VAL A 156 12.00 8.41 7.75
N PRO A 157 12.49 7.86 8.88
CA PRO A 157 12.69 6.42 9.04
C PRO A 157 11.37 5.65 8.97
N ALA A 158 11.39 4.39 8.52
CA ALA A 158 10.24 3.46 8.44
C ALA A 158 9.76 2.98 9.83
N ASN A 159 9.49 3.97 10.68
CA ASN A 159 9.05 3.88 12.06
C ASN A 159 7.74 4.66 12.19
N LEU A 160 6.66 4.02 12.65
CA LEU A 160 5.35 4.67 12.79
C LEU A 160 5.38 5.87 13.75
N GLY A 161 6.11 5.78 14.87
CA GLY A 161 6.26 6.90 15.79
C GLY A 161 7.05 8.07 15.17
N ALA A 162 8.04 7.77 14.32
CA ALA A 162 8.73 8.82 13.56
C ALA A 162 7.80 9.47 12.53
N LEU A 163 7.02 8.66 11.80
CA LEU A 163 6.01 9.14 10.85
C LEU A 163 4.97 10.03 11.53
N ALA A 164 4.39 9.58 12.65
CA ALA A 164 3.43 10.35 13.43
C ALA A 164 3.99 11.70 13.90
N ARG A 165 5.24 11.73 14.38
CA ARG A 165 5.92 12.98 14.73
C ARG A 165 6.14 13.89 13.53
N THR A 166 6.55 13.33 12.38
CA THR A 166 6.73 14.11 11.16
C THR A 166 5.44 14.78 10.72
N VAL A 167 4.33 14.04 10.62
CA VAL A 167 3.05 14.62 10.18
C VAL A 167 2.43 15.59 11.18
N LYS A 168 2.80 15.47 12.47
CA LYS A 168 2.44 16.46 13.51
C LYS A 168 3.17 17.79 13.30
N GLY A 169 4.39 17.75 12.76
CA GLY A 169 5.19 18.96 12.47
C GLY A 169 4.89 19.62 11.12
N GLY A 170 4.19 18.93 10.21
CA GLY A 170 3.82 19.46 8.90
C GLY A 170 3.45 18.34 7.92
N PRO A 171 2.90 18.68 6.74
CA PRO A 171 2.45 17.69 5.78
C PRO A 171 3.59 16.84 5.22
N LEU A 172 3.31 15.56 4.98
CA LEU A 172 4.18 14.72 4.16
C LEU A 172 3.71 14.79 2.70
N LEU A 173 4.60 15.23 1.81
CA LEU A 173 4.27 15.52 0.42
C LEU A 173 4.76 14.41 -0.53
N PHE A 174 3.95 14.08 -1.53
CA PHE A 174 4.30 13.11 -2.57
C PHE A 174 3.97 13.65 -3.95
N ASP A 175 4.92 13.58 -4.89
CA ASP A 175 4.64 13.82 -6.30
C ASP A 175 3.92 12.62 -6.89
N LEU A 176 2.66 12.82 -7.32
CA LEU A 176 1.93 11.81 -8.06
C LEU A 176 2.49 11.76 -9.49
N ALA A 177 2.87 10.57 -9.92
CA ALA A 177 3.55 10.33 -11.16
C ALA A 177 2.93 9.17 -11.96
N VAL A 178 2.99 9.28 -13.27
CA VAL A 178 2.56 8.25 -14.22
C VAL A 178 3.70 7.93 -15.17
N ALA A 179 3.84 6.67 -15.57
CA ALA A 179 4.78 6.27 -16.59
C ALA A 179 4.14 5.26 -17.55
N SER A 180 4.53 5.30 -18.83
CA SER A 180 4.37 4.11 -19.67
C SER A 180 5.30 3.00 -19.15
N PRO A 181 5.10 1.73 -19.55
CA PRO A 181 5.81 0.61 -18.93
C PRO A 181 7.34 0.65 -19.13
N ARG A 182 7.81 1.40 -20.14
CA ARG A 182 9.23 1.63 -20.43
C ARG A 182 9.63 3.10 -20.46
N GLY A 183 8.68 4.02 -20.27
CA GLY A 183 8.92 5.46 -20.38
C GLY A 183 9.37 6.12 -19.07
N PRO A 184 9.73 7.41 -19.14
CA PRO A 184 10.04 8.20 -17.95
C PRO A 184 8.78 8.39 -17.09
N TRP A 185 9.00 8.59 -15.79
CA TRP A 185 7.95 9.06 -14.88
C TRP A 185 7.65 10.53 -15.18
N ARG A 186 6.37 10.87 -15.29
CA ARG A 186 5.89 12.25 -15.42
C ARG A 186 4.95 12.57 -14.28
N ARG A 187 5.18 13.71 -13.63
CA ARG A 187 4.30 14.21 -12.58
C ARG A 187 2.96 14.65 -13.18
N PHE A 188 1.87 14.36 -12.49
CA PHE A 188 0.52 14.83 -12.84
C PHE A 188 -0.25 15.41 -11.63
N GLY A 189 0.33 15.32 -10.43
CA GLY A 189 -0.35 15.75 -9.21
C GLY A 189 0.57 15.88 -8.01
N LEU A 190 0.00 16.35 -6.92
CA LEU A 190 0.56 16.34 -5.57
C LEU A 190 -0.40 15.59 -4.65
N LEU A 191 0.13 14.68 -3.84
CA LEU A 191 -0.56 14.10 -2.70
C LEU A 191 0.03 14.69 -1.43
N GLU A 192 -0.84 15.26 -0.61
CA GLU A 192 -0.51 15.82 0.70
C GLU A 192 -1.13 14.96 1.79
N LEU A 193 -0.30 14.50 2.74
CA LEU A 193 -0.75 13.74 3.90
C LEU A 193 -0.61 14.56 5.17
N THR A 194 -1.73 14.75 5.88
CA THR A 194 -1.80 15.56 7.10
C THR A 194 -2.32 14.74 8.28
N GLY A 195 -1.93 15.19 9.48
CA GLY A 195 -2.40 14.61 10.73
C GLY A 195 -3.87 14.95 11.06
N PRO A 196 -4.41 14.38 12.15
CA PRO A 196 -3.73 13.45 13.05
C PRO A 196 -3.47 12.08 12.41
N ALA A 197 -2.40 11.42 12.84
CA ALA A 197 -2.13 10.04 12.45
C ALA A 197 -2.89 9.09 13.38
N LEU A 198 -3.81 8.30 12.83
CA LEU A 198 -4.62 7.35 13.59
C LEU A 198 -4.05 5.93 13.43
N PRO A 199 -3.96 5.14 14.52
CA PRO A 199 -3.67 3.72 14.44
C PRO A 199 -4.75 3.01 13.61
N ASP A 200 -4.30 2.13 12.71
CA ASP A 200 -5.17 1.32 11.84
C ASP A 200 -6.08 0.34 12.61
N SER A 201 -5.77 0.05 13.88
CA SER A 201 -6.55 -0.83 14.76
C SER A 201 -7.86 -0.20 15.24
N ALA A 202 -8.04 1.12 15.10
CA ALA A 202 -9.26 1.80 15.51
C ALA A 202 -10.40 1.61 14.50
N GLU A 203 -10.07 1.54 13.21
CA GLU A 203 -10.99 1.28 12.08
C GLU A 203 -10.17 0.66 10.94
N PRO A 204 -10.25 -0.67 10.69
CA PRO A 204 -9.44 -1.31 9.66
C PRO A 204 -9.96 -0.91 8.26
N VAL A 205 -9.42 0.17 7.71
CA VAL A 205 -9.72 0.61 6.34
C VAL A 205 -9.08 -0.41 5.38
N ARG A 206 -9.93 -1.26 4.80
CA ARG A 206 -9.51 -2.28 3.83
C ARG A 206 -9.57 -1.68 2.42
N PHE A 207 -8.40 -1.37 1.87
CA PHE A 207 -8.28 -0.87 0.50
C PHE A 207 -8.32 -2.03 -0.50
N ASP A 208 -9.15 -1.91 -1.52
CA ASP A 208 -9.34 -2.89 -2.59
C ASP A 208 -9.46 -2.18 -3.95
N PRO A 209 -8.38 -2.12 -4.74
CA PRO A 209 -8.39 -1.43 -6.03
C PRO A 209 -9.10 -2.21 -7.14
N VAL A 210 -9.53 -3.45 -6.87
CA VAL A 210 -10.33 -4.25 -7.81
C VAL A 210 -11.82 -3.96 -7.58
N ARG A 211 -12.24 -3.84 -6.31
CA ARG A 211 -13.60 -3.43 -5.96
C ARG A 211 -13.84 -1.94 -6.21
N HIS A 212 -12.83 -1.11 -5.97
CA HIS A 212 -12.91 0.34 -6.06
C HIS A 212 -11.90 0.89 -7.09
N PRO A 213 -12.04 0.54 -8.40
CA PRO A 213 -11.12 1.03 -9.42
C PRO A 213 -11.25 2.54 -9.61
N ILE A 214 -10.19 3.15 -10.15
CA ILE A 214 -10.23 4.55 -10.57
C ILE A 214 -10.93 4.59 -11.95
N PRO A 215 -11.98 5.40 -12.16
CA PRO A 215 -12.67 5.48 -13.45
C PRO A 215 -11.69 5.71 -14.62
N GLY A 216 -11.77 4.83 -15.63
CA GLY A 216 -10.87 4.85 -16.79
C GLY A 216 -9.48 4.28 -16.55
N LEU A 217 -9.19 3.76 -15.36
CA LEU A 217 -7.95 3.11 -14.96
C LEU A 217 -8.23 1.74 -14.33
N GLU A 218 -8.42 0.75 -15.21
CA GLU A 218 -8.70 -0.61 -14.79
C GLU A 218 -7.39 -1.36 -14.46
N PRO A 219 -7.29 -2.07 -13.33
CA PRO A 219 -6.17 -2.96 -13.06
C PRO A 219 -5.97 -3.98 -14.20
N ALA A 220 -4.83 -3.93 -14.90
CA ALA A 220 -4.62 -4.73 -16.11
C ALA A 220 -3.74 -5.97 -15.89
N GLY A 221 -4.16 -7.10 -16.46
CA GLY A 221 -3.33 -8.29 -16.68
C GLY A 221 -3.59 -9.49 -15.76
N VAL A 222 -3.06 -10.66 -16.15
CA VAL A 222 -3.29 -11.97 -15.50
C VAL A 222 -2.90 -11.98 -14.01
N PHE A 223 -1.85 -11.25 -13.64
CA PHE A 223 -1.38 -11.16 -12.26
C PHE A 223 -2.26 -10.28 -11.35
N GLN A 224 -3.11 -9.41 -11.90
CA GLN A 224 -4.14 -8.71 -11.12
C GLN A 224 -5.27 -9.67 -10.72
N ARG A 225 -5.61 -10.64 -11.59
CA ARG A 225 -6.59 -11.70 -11.25
C ARG A 225 -6.10 -12.63 -10.14
N LEU A 226 -4.78 -12.76 -9.98
CA LEU A 226 -4.16 -13.50 -8.87
C LEU A 226 -4.10 -12.70 -7.56
N ARG A 227 -4.43 -11.40 -7.56
CA ARG A 227 -4.58 -10.64 -6.31
C ARG A 227 -5.81 -11.08 -5.53
N GLY A 228 -6.93 -11.41 -6.21
CA GLY A 228 -8.15 -11.90 -5.57
C GLY A 228 -7.87 -13.02 -4.55
N PRO A 229 -7.28 -14.16 -4.97
CA PRO A 229 -6.98 -15.26 -4.04
C PRO A 229 -5.97 -14.93 -2.94
N ILE A 230 -4.96 -14.10 -3.21
CA ILE A 230 -3.93 -13.72 -2.22
C ILE A 230 -4.47 -12.73 -1.19
N TYR A 231 -5.33 -11.80 -1.60
CA TYR A 231 -6.01 -10.86 -0.72
C TYR A 231 -7.16 -11.54 0.04
N THR A 232 -7.97 -12.39 -0.59
CA THR A 232 -9.01 -13.19 0.08
C THR A 232 -8.42 -14.17 1.10
N ALA A 233 -7.29 -14.82 0.80
CA ALA A 233 -6.60 -15.66 1.78
C ALA A 233 -5.98 -14.87 2.95
N ALA A 234 -5.57 -13.62 2.73
CA ALA A 234 -5.15 -12.71 3.80
C ALA A 234 -6.34 -12.14 4.60
N GLN A 235 -7.52 -12.03 3.98
CA GLN A 235 -8.79 -11.57 4.59
C GLN A 235 -9.45 -12.63 5.50
N GLN A 236 -9.09 -13.91 5.35
CA GLN A 236 -9.64 -15.02 6.12
C GLN A 236 -8.82 -15.45 7.35
N VAL A 237 -7.78 -14.70 7.72
CA VAL A 237 -7.07 -14.96 8.99
C VAL A 237 -7.71 -14.09 10.08
N PRO A 238 -8.48 -14.66 11.01
CA PRO A 238 -9.01 -13.90 12.14
C PRO A 238 -7.86 -13.40 13.01
N ASP A 239 -8.05 -12.23 13.61
CA ASP A 239 -7.16 -11.71 14.65
C ASP A 239 -7.18 -12.70 15.82
N ARG A 240 -6.12 -13.51 15.98
CA ARG A 240 -5.97 -14.33 17.20
C ARG A 240 -5.45 -13.40 18.30
N GLY A 241 -6.39 -12.63 18.82
CA GLY A 241 -6.24 -11.73 19.95
C GLY A 241 -7.37 -11.90 20.96
N GLU A 242 -7.79 -13.12 21.23
CA GLU A 242 -8.61 -13.41 22.42
C GLU A 242 -8.03 -14.64 23.11
N VAL A 243 -7.31 -14.36 24.20
CA VAL A 243 -6.94 -15.37 25.19
C VAL A 243 -8.18 -15.54 26.06
N PRO A 244 -8.80 -16.72 26.17
CA PRO A 244 -9.91 -16.90 27.08
C PRO A 244 -9.40 -16.72 28.51
N PHE A 245 -9.87 -15.69 29.20
CA PHE A 245 -9.74 -15.61 30.65
C PHE A 245 -10.49 -16.81 31.25
N SER A 246 -9.75 -17.77 31.80
CA SER A 246 -10.33 -18.82 32.63
C SER A 246 -10.75 -18.21 33.96
N HIS A 247 -12.05 -18.10 34.20
CA HIS A 247 -12.59 -17.89 35.53
C HIS A 247 -12.18 -19.08 36.41
N THR A 248 -11.22 -18.87 37.30
CA THR A 248 -11.02 -19.74 38.47
C THR A 248 -12.11 -19.37 39.46
N THR A 249 -13.16 -20.18 39.54
CA THR A 249 -14.07 -20.15 40.67
C THR A 249 -13.33 -20.77 41.85
N ALA A 250 -12.99 -19.94 42.84
CA ALA A 250 -12.52 -20.40 44.13
C ALA A 250 -13.66 -21.14 44.83
N ASP A 251 -13.47 -22.43 45.07
CA ASP A 251 -14.22 -23.22 46.06
C ASP A 251 -13.73 -22.78 47.44
N THR A 252 -14.52 -21.94 48.12
CA THR A 252 -14.33 -21.68 49.56
C THR A 252 -15.31 -22.54 50.32
N ARG A 253 -14.82 -23.68 50.82
CA ARG A 253 -15.39 -24.33 51.99
C ARG A 253 -14.90 -23.59 53.24
N GLY A 254 -15.84 -23.26 54.12
CA GLY A 254 -15.60 -22.63 55.42
C GLY A 254 -16.84 -21.92 55.89
#